data_AF-A0A7W0U5J6-F1
#
_entry.id   AF-A0A7W0U5J6-F1
#
_cell.length_a   1.000
_cell.length_b   1.000
_cell.length_c   1.000
_cell.angle_alpha   90.00
_cell.angle_beta   90.00
_cell.angle_gamma   90.00
#
_symmetry.space_group_name_H-M   'P 1'
#
loop_
_entity.id
_entity.type
_entity.pdbx_description
1 polymer ?
#
loop_
_entity_poly.entity_id
_entity_poly.type
_entity_poly.pdbx_seq_one_letter_code
_entity_poly.pdbx_strand_id
1 'polypeptide(L)'
;MDPDKCAFLFGEVPTGVDPEDPAHRAMLLTQAHGSEDDEETGRLRVMLAQQILDDDPPEVWQTANRLVADGMDHRTALTQLAVAITPVLLDAVSRGGDLDRESYLARLERLPLPTTEQILSALGDTAQIHGPLDLDELDRLAAERLGVSLEDPVIRELFEHAGDWLTDEGGPLALLAGDVVAHVESLTAGIVLTHRLTEAEQRSGMLHAGVDLVGFQRRGGLQQPSGAEIVTTIRDSGALFWIGHEDWLAD
;
A
#
# COMPACT_ATOMS: atom_id res chain seq x y z
N MET A 1 6.02 17.27 33.94
CA MET A 1 5.65 16.88 32.58
C MET A 1 5.78 18.04 31.60
N ASP A 2 6.39 17.81 30.45
CA ASP A 2 6.55 18.79 29.37
C ASP A 2 5.20 18.97 28.62
N PRO A 3 4.66 20.20 28.53
CA PRO A 3 3.36 20.45 27.91
C PRO A 3 3.34 20.11 26.41
N ASP A 4 4.46 20.23 25.70
CA ASP A 4 4.54 19.95 24.26
C ASP A 4 4.46 18.45 24.01
N LYS A 5 5.12 17.65 24.87
CA LYS A 5 5.03 16.18 24.85
C LYS A 5 3.60 15.70 25.14
N CYS A 6 2.92 16.32 26.10
CA CYS A 6 1.50 16.02 26.37
C CYS A 6 0.60 16.34 25.19
N ALA A 7 0.74 17.53 24.61
CA ALA A 7 -0.07 17.96 23.49
C ALA A 7 0.17 17.06 22.26
N PHE A 8 1.41 16.63 22.03
CA PHE A 8 1.75 15.68 20.97
C PHE A 8 1.06 14.32 21.19
N LEU A 9 1.22 13.73 22.37
CA LEU A 9 0.76 12.36 22.66
C LEU A 9 -0.76 12.26 22.81
N PHE A 10 -1.37 13.22 23.49
CA PHE A 10 -2.75 13.12 23.99
C PHE A 10 -3.68 14.22 23.47
N GLY A 11 -3.14 15.29 22.86
CA GLY A 11 -3.91 16.49 22.59
C GLY A 11 -4.32 17.20 23.88
N GLU A 12 -5.62 17.42 24.08
CA GLU A 12 -6.14 18.00 25.33
C GLU A 12 -6.29 16.94 26.43
N VAL A 13 -5.61 17.16 27.56
CA VAL A 13 -5.73 16.28 28.73
C VAL A 13 -6.90 16.73 29.61
N PRO A 14 -7.90 15.87 29.88
CA PRO A 14 -9.03 16.22 30.74
C PRO A 14 -8.61 16.48 32.20
N THR A 15 -9.34 17.39 32.86
CA THR A 15 -9.11 17.72 34.28
C THR A 15 -9.25 16.49 35.17
N GLY A 16 -8.25 16.23 36.02
CA GLY A 16 -8.26 15.12 36.98
C GLY A 16 -7.73 13.79 36.41
N VAL A 17 -7.29 13.76 35.16
CA VAL A 17 -6.55 12.64 34.57
C VAL A 17 -5.06 12.93 34.68
N ASP A 18 -4.29 11.93 35.10
CA ASP A 18 -2.83 12.01 35.26
C ASP A 18 -2.13 11.23 34.14
N PRO A 19 -1.52 11.88 33.13
CA PRO A 19 -0.81 11.18 32.05
C PRO A 19 0.45 10.41 32.48
N GLU A 20 0.97 10.66 33.68
CA GLU A 20 2.10 9.89 34.23
C GLU A 20 1.62 8.54 34.80
N ASP A 21 0.35 8.42 35.22
CA ASP A 21 -0.26 7.16 35.61
C ASP A 21 -0.44 6.21 34.40
N PRO A 22 0.05 4.96 34.45
CA PRO A 22 0.00 4.04 33.32
C PRO A 22 -1.42 3.73 32.82
N ALA A 23 -2.41 3.64 33.71
CA ALA A 23 -3.78 3.31 33.33
C ALA A 23 -4.45 4.50 32.63
N HIS A 24 -4.26 5.70 33.19
CA HIS A 24 -4.70 6.94 32.57
C HIS A 24 -4.01 7.19 31.21
N ARG A 25 -2.71 6.94 31.10
CA ARG A 25 -1.96 7.09 29.84
C ARG A 25 -2.50 6.18 28.73
N ALA A 26 -2.72 4.91 29.03
CA ALA A 26 -3.29 3.96 28.06
C ALA A 26 -4.69 4.39 27.58
N MET A 27 -5.52 4.89 28.51
CA MET A 27 -6.83 5.46 28.20
C MET A 27 -6.72 6.69 27.29
N LEU A 28 -5.83 7.64 27.62
CA LEU A 28 -5.62 8.87 26.83
C LEU A 28 -5.14 8.55 25.40
N LEU A 29 -4.22 7.60 25.24
CA LEU A 29 -3.73 7.17 23.92
C LEU A 29 -4.85 6.55 23.09
N THR A 30 -5.68 5.70 23.71
CA THR A 30 -6.85 5.12 23.04
C THR A 30 -7.83 6.20 22.60
N GLN A 31 -8.05 7.23 23.43
CA GLN A 31 -8.95 8.34 23.09
C GLN A 31 -8.38 9.20 21.95
N ALA A 32 -7.08 9.48 21.96
CA ALA A 32 -6.43 10.35 20.97
C ALA A 32 -6.27 9.67 19.60
N HIS A 33 -6.00 8.36 19.58
CA HIS A 33 -5.60 7.65 18.35
C HIS A 33 -6.61 6.57 17.91
N GLY A 34 -7.66 6.32 18.69
CA GLY A 34 -8.65 5.26 18.48
C GLY A 34 -8.28 3.97 19.22
N SER A 35 -9.28 3.10 19.42
CA SER A 35 -9.03 1.71 19.82
C SER A 35 -8.44 0.97 18.61
N GLU A 36 -7.22 0.46 18.77
CA GLU A 36 -6.68 -0.52 17.82
C GLU A 36 -7.46 -1.82 17.97
N ASP A 37 -7.81 -2.46 16.85
CA ASP A 37 -8.32 -3.85 16.86
C ASP A 37 -7.21 -4.84 17.28
N ASP A 38 -5.94 -4.42 17.23
CA ASP A 38 -4.77 -5.19 17.60
C ASP A 38 -4.15 -4.71 18.94
N GLU A 39 -4.09 -5.61 19.93
CA GLU A 39 -3.49 -5.34 21.25
C GLU A 39 -1.99 -5.02 21.16
N GLU A 40 -1.28 -5.57 20.17
CA GLU A 40 0.17 -5.42 20.04
C GLU A 40 0.54 -3.98 19.66
N THR A 41 -0.19 -3.41 18.69
CA THR A 41 -0.05 -2.01 18.30
C THR A 41 -0.36 -1.04 19.44
N GLY A 42 -1.36 -1.36 20.27
CA GLY A 42 -1.67 -0.59 21.49
C GLY A 42 -0.51 -0.55 22.50
N ARG A 43 0.17 -1.68 22.71
CA ARG A 43 1.33 -1.77 23.63
C ARG A 43 2.53 -0.98 23.10
N LEU A 44 2.79 -1.04 21.79
CA LEU A 44 3.84 -0.25 21.16
C LEU A 44 3.64 1.25 21.36
N ARG A 45 2.41 1.76 21.22
CA ARG A 45 2.11 3.17 21.49
C ARG A 45 2.35 3.58 22.94
N VAL A 46 1.96 2.74 23.90
CA VAL A 46 2.21 3.02 25.33
C VAL A 46 3.71 3.08 25.60
N MET A 47 4.49 2.17 25.02
CA MET A 47 5.95 2.17 25.14
C MET A 47 6.57 3.44 24.52
N LEU A 48 6.17 3.83 23.32
CA LEU A 48 6.66 5.06 22.67
C LEU A 48 6.28 6.31 23.45
N ALA A 49 5.06 6.36 23.98
CA ALA A 49 4.63 7.46 24.85
C ALA A 49 5.51 7.55 26.10
N GLN A 50 5.90 6.41 26.69
CA GLN A 50 6.85 6.39 27.81
C GLN A 50 8.23 6.92 27.39
N GLN A 51 8.78 6.44 26.27
CA GLN A 51 10.08 6.91 25.75
C GLN A 51 10.09 8.42 25.51
N ILE A 52 9.00 8.96 24.95
CA ILE A 52 8.84 10.40 24.73
C ILE A 52 8.79 11.14 26.06
N LEU A 53 7.93 10.72 27.01
CA LEU A 53 7.79 11.38 28.31
C LEU A 53 9.10 11.38 29.11
N ASP A 54 9.81 10.25 29.12
CA ASP A 54 11.06 10.06 29.86
C ASP A 54 12.29 10.65 29.15
N ASP A 55 12.15 11.01 27.86
CA ASP A 55 13.27 11.45 27.03
C ASP A 55 14.38 10.38 26.89
N ASP A 56 14.00 9.10 26.82
CA ASP A 56 14.92 7.98 26.66
C ASP A 56 14.42 6.94 25.62
N PRO A 57 15.03 6.88 24.42
CA PRO A 57 16.03 7.82 23.92
C PRO A 57 15.47 9.22 23.63
N PRO A 58 16.24 10.30 23.86
CA PRO A 58 15.80 11.66 23.49
C PRO A 58 15.58 11.81 21.98
N GLU A 59 16.25 10.99 21.17
CA GLU A 59 16.11 10.95 19.72
C GLU A 59 14.68 10.61 19.26
N VAL A 60 13.89 9.91 20.09
CA VAL A 60 12.47 9.62 19.78
C VAL A 60 11.67 10.91 19.75
N TRP A 61 11.82 11.77 20.76
CA TRP A 61 11.13 13.06 20.80
C TRP A 61 11.66 14.04 19.75
N GLN A 62 12.97 14.03 19.50
CA GLN A 62 13.57 14.84 18.43
C GLN A 62 13.01 14.43 17.06
N THR A 63 12.89 13.13 16.81
CA THR A 63 12.34 12.60 15.56
C THR A 63 10.85 12.91 15.43
N ALA A 64 10.07 12.78 16.50
CA ALA A 64 8.66 13.19 16.53
C ALA A 64 8.48 14.65 16.10
N ASN A 65 9.26 15.56 16.69
CA ASN A 65 9.22 16.98 16.36
C ASN A 65 9.62 17.25 14.90
N ARG A 66 10.64 16.55 14.40
CA ARG A 66 11.07 16.66 13.00
C ARG A 66 9.94 16.26 12.04
N LEU A 67 9.29 15.13 12.30
CA LEU A 67 8.16 14.65 11.48
C LEU A 67 6.99 15.63 11.47
N VAL A 68 6.63 16.19 12.63
CA VAL A 68 5.55 17.19 12.73
C VAL A 68 5.94 18.50 12.04
N ALA A 69 7.20 18.93 12.16
CA ALA A 69 7.71 20.11 11.46
C ALA A 69 7.68 19.95 9.93
N ASP A 70 7.83 18.71 9.44
CA ASP A 70 7.67 18.34 8.02
C ASP A 70 6.20 18.26 7.58
N GLY A 71 5.24 18.58 8.47
CA GLY A 71 3.81 18.67 8.18
C GLY A 71 3.01 17.40 8.46
N MET A 72 3.63 16.40 9.09
CA MET A 72 2.95 15.16 9.48
C MET A 72 2.05 15.39 10.70
N ASP A 73 0.86 14.79 10.70
CA ASP A 73 0.00 14.79 11.88
C ASP A 73 0.57 13.87 12.99
N HIS A 74 0.16 14.11 14.23
CA HIS A 74 0.71 13.40 15.40
C HIS A 74 0.49 11.87 15.34
N ARG A 75 -0.65 11.42 14.82
CA ARG A 75 -0.97 10.00 14.72
C ARG A 75 -0.06 9.33 13.70
N THR A 76 0.11 9.94 12.54
CA THR A 76 1.02 9.44 11.49
C THR A 76 2.47 9.45 11.97
N ALA A 77 2.90 10.48 12.72
CA ALA A 77 4.24 10.54 13.31
C ALA A 77 4.46 9.40 14.32
N LEU A 78 3.49 9.11 15.20
CA LEU A 78 3.56 7.97 16.11
C LEU A 78 3.62 6.63 15.38
N THR A 79 2.87 6.46 14.29
CA THR A 79 2.96 5.26 13.45
C THR A 79 4.36 5.10 12.84
N GLN A 80 4.98 6.16 12.33
CA GLN A 80 6.35 6.12 11.80
C GLN A 80 7.38 5.71 12.87
N LEU A 81 7.24 6.24 14.10
CA LEU A 81 8.08 5.83 15.23
C LEU A 81 7.87 4.35 15.59
N ALA A 82 6.63 3.85 15.54
CA ALA A 82 6.32 2.44 15.77
C ALA A 82 6.98 1.54 14.74
N VAL A 83 6.89 1.89 13.45
CA VAL A 83 7.55 1.14 12.37
C VAL A 83 9.08 1.09 12.57
N ALA A 84 9.70 2.15 13.10
CA ALA A 84 11.15 2.16 13.36
C ALA A 84 11.57 1.19 14.48
N ILE A 85 10.76 1.00 15.53
CA ILE A 85 11.13 0.15 16.68
C ILE A 85 10.74 -1.31 16.51
N THR A 86 9.67 -1.62 15.76
CA THR A 86 9.13 -2.99 15.62
C THR A 86 10.19 -4.02 15.18
N PRO A 87 10.99 -3.82 14.13
CA PRO A 87 11.99 -4.81 13.72
C PRO A 87 13.07 -5.05 14.77
N VAL A 88 13.43 -4.02 15.53
CA VAL A 88 14.45 -4.10 16.60
C VAL A 88 13.91 -4.90 17.78
N LEU A 89 12.63 -4.69 18.14
CA LEU A 89 11.95 -5.49 19.15
C LEU A 89 11.83 -6.96 18.75
N LEU A 90 11.37 -7.23 17.53
CA LEU A 90 11.23 -8.59 17.02
C LEU A 90 12.58 -9.33 17.01
N ASP A 91 13.66 -8.66 16.61
CA ASP A 91 15.01 -9.23 16.61
C ASP A 91 15.51 -9.52 18.04
N ALA A 92 15.32 -8.58 18.98
CA ALA A 92 15.69 -8.76 20.38
C ALA A 92 14.94 -9.94 21.04
N VAL A 93 13.63 -10.05 20.80
CA VAL A 93 12.81 -11.18 21.24
C VAL A 93 13.31 -12.49 20.62
N SER A 94 13.59 -12.50 19.31
CA SER A 94 14.03 -13.69 18.58
C SER A 94 15.40 -14.19 19.05
N ARG A 95 16.32 -13.27 19.38
CA ARG A 95 17.67 -13.60 19.87
C ARG A 95 17.72 -13.83 21.39
N GLY A 96 16.64 -13.52 22.11
CA GLY A 96 16.60 -13.55 23.56
C GLY A 96 17.58 -12.59 24.23
N GLY A 97 17.73 -11.39 23.65
CA GLY A 97 18.72 -10.39 24.06
C GLY A 97 18.13 -9.00 24.29
N ASP A 98 19.02 -8.04 24.56
CA ASP A 98 18.66 -6.63 24.72
C ASP A 98 18.36 -5.96 23.37
N LEU A 99 17.65 -4.82 23.43
CA LEU A 99 17.39 -4.00 22.26
C LEU A 99 18.69 -3.42 21.70
N ASP A 100 18.90 -3.62 20.40
CA ASP A 100 19.98 -2.97 19.66
C ASP A 100 19.67 -1.47 19.50
N ARG A 101 20.15 -0.67 20.46
CA ARG A 101 19.94 0.77 20.49
C ARG A 101 20.54 1.47 19.29
N GLU A 102 21.69 1.03 18.78
CA GLU A 102 22.35 1.65 17.62
C GLU A 102 21.48 1.46 16.37
N SER A 103 20.96 0.24 16.16
CA SER A 103 20.03 -0.06 15.08
C SER A 103 18.73 0.74 15.19
N TYR A 104 18.18 0.90 16.40
CA TYR A 104 16.98 1.71 16.61
C TYR A 104 17.20 3.18 16.25
N LEU A 105 18.28 3.80 16.72
CA LEU A 105 18.60 5.19 16.43
C LEU A 105 18.83 5.43 14.93
N ALA A 106 19.56 4.53 14.26
CA ALA A 106 19.78 4.61 12.81
C ALA A 106 18.46 4.52 12.01
N ARG A 107 17.45 3.81 12.52
CA ARG A 107 16.11 3.75 11.91
C ARG A 107 15.32 5.04 12.12
N LEU A 108 15.37 5.64 13.32
CA LEU A 108 14.74 6.94 13.60
C LEU A 108 15.26 8.05 12.68
N GLU A 109 16.56 8.05 12.40
CA GLU A 109 17.18 9.01 11.47
C GLU A 109 16.65 8.92 10.04
N ARG A 110 16.22 7.73 9.60
CA ARG A 110 15.71 7.49 8.23
C ARG A 110 14.25 7.87 8.03
N LEU A 111 13.51 8.16 9.10
CA LEU A 111 12.12 8.60 8.97
C LEU A 111 12.05 9.95 8.26
N PRO A 112 10.95 10.31 7.57
CA PRO A 112 9.77 9.48 7.34
C PRO A 112 10.02 8.39 6.28
N LEU A 113 9.44 7.22 6.48
CA LEU A 113 9.30 6.21 5.44
C LEU A 113 8.16 6.60 4.49
N PRO A 114 8.24 6.22 3.20
CA PRO A 114 7.14 6.45 2.26
C PRO A 114 5.87 5.73 2.73
N THR A 115 4.72 6.38 2.53
CA THR A 115 3.41 5.77 2.81
C THR A 115 3.07 4.71 1.78
N THR A 116 2.17 3.78 2.12
CA THR A 116 1.65 2.80 1.16
C THR A 116 1.10 3.48 -0.09
N GLU A 117 0.38 4.61 0.04
CA GLU A 117 -0.15 5.36 -1.10
C GLU A 117 0.97 5.92 -2.01
N GLN A 118 2.06 6.43 -1.42
CA GLN A 118 3.22 6.90 -2.19
C GLN A 118 3.90 5.77 -2.95
N ILE A 119 4.02 4.59 -2.33
CA ILE A 119 4.59 3.39 -2.97
C ILE A 119 3.68 2.90 -4.09
N LEU A 120 2.38 2.75 -3.84
CA LEU A 120 1.39 2.35 -4.85
C LEU A 120 1.39 3.28 -6.05
N SER A 121 1.43 4.60 -5.82
CA SER A 121 1.51 5.60 -6.89
C SER A 121 2.84 5.49 -7.65
N ALA A 122 3.96 5.32 -6.97
CA ALA A 122 5.27 5.19 -7.61
C ALA A 122 5.36 3.92 -8.49
N LEU A 123 4.88 2.78 -8.00
CA LEU A 123 4.81 1.53 -8.76
C LEU A 123 3.88 1.66 -9.97
N GLY A 124 2.66 2.17 -9.76
CA GLY A 124 1.68 2.37 -10.83
C GLY A 124 2.20 3.29 -11.94
N ASP A 125 2.72 4.46 -11.58
CA ASP A 125 3.32 5.42 -12.52
C ASP A 125 4.49 4.80 -13.29
N THR A 126 5.36 4.05 -12.61
CA THR A 126 6.55 3.44 -13.23
C THR A 126 6.14 2.40 -14.27
N ALA A 127 5.21 1.51 -13.93
CA ALA A 127 4.66 0.54 -14.87
C ALA A 127 3.93 1.21 -16.05
N GLN A 128 3.30 2.37 -15.82
CA GLN A 128 2.63 3.13 -16.87
C GLN A 128 3.63 3.79 -17.84
N ILE A 129 4.73 4.36 -17.32
CA ILE A 129 5.72 5.12 -18.09
C ILE A 129 6.65 4.19 -18.89
N HIS A 130 7.15 3.13 -18.26
CA HIS A 130 8.18 2.27 -18.83
C HIS A 130 7.61 1.11 -19.66
N GLY A 131 6.31 0.81 -19.50
CA GLY A 131 5.68 -0.35 -20.12
C GLY A 131 5.96 -1.63 -19.33
N PRO A 132 5.88 -2.81 -19.98
CA PRO A 132 6.10 -4.08 -19.30
C PRO A 132 7.52 -4.20 -18.74
N LEU A 133 7.64 -4.49 -17.45
CA LEU A 133 8.90 -4.66 -16.70
C LEU A 133 8.85 -5.94 -15.88
N ASP A 134 10.01 -6.50 -15.52
CA ASP A 134 10.02 -7.49 -14.43
C ASP A 134 9.72 -6.82 -13.08
N LEU A 135 9.25 -7.61 -12.11
CA LEU A 135 8.88 -7.11 -10.78
C LEU A 135 10.05 -6.44 -10.04
N ASP A 136 11.26 -7.02 -10.09
CA ASP A 136 12.43 -6.48 -9.38
C ASP A 136 12.86 -5.14 -9.98
N GLU A 137 12.79 -5.00 -11.31
CA GLU A 137 13.08 -3.77 -12.02
C GLU A 137 12.02 -2.69 -11.76
N LEU A 138 10.74 -3.08 -11.66
CA LEU A 138 9.66 -2.17 -11.26
C LEU A 138 9.94 -1.59 -9.86
N ASP A 139 10.24 -2.46 -8.89
CA ASP A 139 10.54 -2.06 -7.53
C ASP A 139 11.77 -1.17 -7.47
N ARG A 140 12.84 -1.52 -8.19
CA ARG A 140 14.08 -0.73 -8.25
C ARG A 140 13.81 0.69 -8.76
N LEU A 141 13.09 0.83 -9.87
CA LEU A 141 12.78 2.12 -10.49
C LEU A 141 11.86 2.97 -9.60
N ALA A 142 10.85 2.35 -8.96
CA ALA A 142 9.97 3.05 -8.03
C ALA A 142 10.73 3.47 -6.75
N ALA A 143 11.63 2.64 -6.22
CA ALA A 143 12.48 2.97 -5.08
C ALA A 143 13.44 4.12 -5.38
N GLU A 144 14.07 4.13 -6.56
CA GLU A 144 14.91 5.24 -7.03
C GLU A 144 14.12 6.56 -7.09
N ARG A 145 12.87 6.51 -7.56
CA ARG A 145 11.99 7.69 -7.62
C ARG A 145 11.60 8.20 -6.24
N LEU A 146 11.44 7.31 -5.27
CA LEU A 146 11.14 7.65 -3.87
C LEU A 146 12.40 8.00 -3.05
N GLY A 147 13.59 7.79 -3.59
CA GLY A 147 14.85 8.03 -2.88
C GLY A 147 15.11 7.07 -1.72
N VAL A 148 14.57 5.85 -1.79
CA VAL A 148 14.69 4.82 -0.75
C VAL A 148 15.53 3.63 -1.22
N SER A 149 16.03 2.84 -0.26
CA SER A 149 16.82 1.64 -0.56
C SER A 149 16.04 0.36 -0.22
N LEU A 150 15.91 -0.54 -1.20
CA LEU A 150 15.34 -1.89 -1.03
C LEU A 150 16.26 -2.83 -0.23
N GLU A 151 17.48 -2.41 0.08
CA GLU A 151 18.35 -3.12 1.03
C GLU A 151 17.81 -3.02 2.46
N ASP A 152 17.05 -1.96 2.80
CA ASP A 152 16.36 -1.87 4.08
C ASP A 152 15.19 -2.88 4.12
N PRO A 153 15.19 -3.86 5.03
CA PRO A 153 14.14 -4.87 5.11
C PRO A 153 12.73 -4.29 5.27
N VAL A 154 12.58 -3.17 5.96
CA VAL A 154 11.26 -2.55 6.16
C VAL A 154 10.76 -1.92 4.87
N ILE A 155 11.64 -1.25 4.12
CA ILE A 155 11.27 -0.67 2.82
C ILE A 155 10.86 -1.78 1.87
N ARG A 156 11.60 -2.89 1.83
CA ARG A 156 11.26 -4.03 0.97
C ARG A 156 9.90 -4.63 1.30
N GLU A 157 9.61 -4.86 2.58
CA GLU A 157 8.32 -5.39 3.01
C GLU A 157 7.16 -4.43 2.65
N LEU A 158 7.37 -3.11 2.76
CA LEU A 158 6.37 -2.13 2.32
C LEU A 158 6.12 -2.19 0.81
N PHE A 159 7.16 -2.41 0.01
CA PHE A 159 7.05 -2.59 -1.44
C PHE A 159 6.33 -3.89 -1.80
N GLU A 160 6.73 -5.00 -1.19
CA GLU A 160 6.09 -6.31 -1.38
C GLU A 160 4.59 -6.23 -1.08
N HIS A 161 4.22 -5.67 0.07
CA HIS A 161 2.82 -5.52 0.45
C HIS A 161 2.05 -4.61 -0.53
N ALA A 162 2.64 -3.50 -0.96
CA ALA A 162 2.01 -2.61 -1.94
C ALA A 162 1.88 -3.26 -3.34
N GLY A 163 2.85 -4.07 -3.74
CA GLY A 163 2.83 -4.81 -5.00
C GLY A 163 1.69 -5.81 -5.09
N ASP A 164 1.39 -6.51 -4.00
CA ASP A 164 0.24 -7.42 -3.90
C ASP A 164 -1.07 -6.70 -4.24
N TRP A 165 -1.33 -5.53 -3.62
CA TRP A 165 -2.53 -4.73 -3.89
C TRP A 165 -2.68 -4.31 -5.36
N LEU A 166 -1.57 -4.05 -6.05
CA LEU A 166 -1.60 -3.62 -7.46
C LEU A 166 -1.84 -4.76 -8.43
N THR A 167 -1.46 -5.98 -8.05
CA THR A 167 -1.56 -7.17 -8.90
C THR A 167 -2.82 -8.02 -8.61
N ASP A 168 -3.40 -7.83 -7.43
CA ASP A 168 -4.66 -8.42 -6.96
C ASP A 168 -5.86 -8.14 -7.89
N GLU A 169 -6.97 -8.86 -7.62
CA GLU A 169 -8.21 -8.74 -8.39
C GLU A 169 -8.78 -7.30 -8.29
N GLY A 170 -8.71 -6.56 -9.39
CA GLY A 170 -9.12 -5.16 -9.48
C GLY A 170 -7.97 -4.15 -9.45
N GLY A 171 -6.74 -4.60 -9.20
CA GLY A 171 -5.54 -3.77 -9.30
C GLY A 171 -5.20 -3.38 -10.75
N PRO A 172 -4.54 -2.23 -10.96
CA PRO A 172 -4.25 -1.68 -12.29
C PRO A 172 -3.10 -2.40 -13.01
N LEU A 173 -2.35 -3.26 -12.31
CA LEU A 173 -1.23 -4.00 -12.88
C LEU A 173 -1.64 -5.46 -13.15
N ALA A 174 -1.20 -5.94 -14.29
CA ALA A 174 -1.37 -7.31 -14.74
C ALA A 174 -0.03 -8.05 -14.65
N LEU A 175 -0.04 -9.23 -14.01
CA LEU A 175 1.08 -10.15 -14.06
C LEU A 175 0.99 -11.00 -15.34
N LEU A 176 2.03 -10.94 -16.16
CA LEU A 176 2.19 -11.65 -17.42
C LEU A 176 3.18 -12.81 -17.25
N ALA A 177 3.18 -13.73 -18.21
CA ALA A 177 4.14 -14.83 -18.22
C ALA A 177 5.60 -14.34 -18.19
N GLY A 178 6.42 -14.97 -17.34
CA GLY A 178 7.83 -14.60 -17.14
C GLY A 178 8.05 -13.51 -16.10
N ASP A 179 7.14 -13.39 -15.13
CA ASP A 179 7.21 -12.44 -14.00
C ASP A 179 7.28 -10.97 -14.43
N VAL A 180 6.64 -10.68 -15.56
CA VAL A 180 6.54 -9.33 -16.13
C VAL A 180 5.24 -8.70 -15.69
N VAL A 181 5.31 -7.51 -15.11
CA VAL A 181 4.17 -6.67 -14.76
C VAL A 181 3.96 -5.59 -15.79
N ALA A 182 2.69 -5.33 -16.12
CA ALA A 182 2.31 -4.28 -17.05
C ALA A 182 1.06 -3.54 -16.57
N HIS A 183 1.03 -2.22 -16.78
CA HIS A 183 -0.18 -1.43 -16.54
C HIS A 183 -1.27 -1.79 -17.56
N VAL A 184 -2.42 -2.24 -17.06
CA VAL A 184 -3.53 -2.81 -17.85
C VAL A 184 -4.01 -1.84 -18.95
N GLU A 185 -4.23 -0.57 -18.59
CA GLU A 185 -4.73 0.41 -19.57
C GLU A 185 -3.68 0.71 -20.64
N SER A 186 -2.41 0.79 -20.25
CA SER A 186 -1.29 1.08 -21.16
C SER A 186 -1.05 -0.07 -22.12
N LEU A 187 -1.11 -1.31 -21.62
CA LEU A 187 -0.96 -2.52 -22.42
C LEU A 187 -2.00 -2.62 -23.53
N THR A 188 -3.20 -2.11 -23.28
CA THR A 188 -4.34 -2.20 -24.21
C THR A 188 -4.57 -0.93 -25.03
N ALA A 189 -3.86 0.16 -24.72
CA ALA A 189 -4.04 1.46 -25.35
C ALA A 189 -3.72 1.39 -26.85
N GLY A 190 -4.67 1.83 -27.68
CA GLY A 190 -4.48 1.92 -29.13
C GLY A 190 -4.43 0.56 -29.85
N ILE A 191 -4.63 -0.56 -29.14
CA ILE A 191 -4.72 -1.87 -29.78
C ILE A 191 -6.05 -2.01 -30.50
N VAL A 192 -5.98 -2.38 -31.78
CA VAL A 192 -7.13 -2.77 -32.59
C VAL A 192 -7.08 -4.28 -32.81
N LEU A 193 -8.08 -4.99 -32.28
CA LEU A 193 -8.25 -6.42 -32.50
C LEU A 193 -9.23 -6.64 -33.64
N THR A 194 -8.84 -7.44 -34.62
CA THR A 194 -9.73 -7.84 -35.73
C THR A 194 -10.00 -9.33 -35.64
N HIS A 195 -11.28 -9.70 -35.67
CA HIS A 195 -11.72 -11.09 -35.62
C HIS A 195 -12.59 -11.41 -36.84
N ARG A 196 -12.47 -12.64 -37.37
CA ARG A 196 -13.40 -13.13 -38.38
C ARG A 196 -14.54 -13.85 -37.68
N LEU A 197 -15.71 -13.22 -37.72
CA LEU A 197 -16.91 -13.72 -37.09
C LEU A 197 -17.33 -15.09 -37.65
N THR A 198 -17.65 -16.02 -36.75
CA THR A 198 -18.13 -17.35 -37.10
C THR A 198 -19.66 -17.45 -37.00
N GLU A 199 -20.25 -18.42 -37.72
CA GLU A 199 -21.71 -18.69 -37.63
C GLU A 199 -22.17 -19.06 -36.22
N ALA A 200 -21.28 -19.63 -35.40
CA ALA A 200 -21.58 -19.98 -34.02
C ALA A 200 -21.66 -18.74 -33.11
N GLU A 201 -20.74 -17.79 -33.31
CA GLU A 201 -20.73 -16.52 -32.58
C GLU A 201 -21.93 -15.65 -32.97
N GLN A 202 -22.25 -15.56 -34.27
CA GLN A 202 -23.48 -14.88 -34.74
C GLN A 202 -24.74 -15.44 -34.08
N ARG A 203 -24.91 -16.77 -34.09
CA ARG A 203 -26.09 -17.42 -33.52
C ARG A 203 -26.19 -17.30 -32.01
N SER A 204 -25.06 -17.20 -31.31
CA SER A 204 -25.04 -17.11 -29.85
C SER A 204 -25.04 -15.67 -29.33
N GLY A 205 -24.75 -14.69 -30.17
CA GLY A 205 -24.56 -13.30 -29.74
C GLY A 205 -23.32 -13.12 -28.86
N MET A 206 -22.36 -14.04 -28.91
CA MET A 206 -21.17 -14.02 -28.05
C MET A 206 -19.91 -14.12 -28.89
N LEU A 207 -18.92 -13.27 -28.59
CA LEU A 207 -17.59 -13.33 -29.22
C LEU A 207 -16.60 -13.99 -28.25
N HIS A 208 -15.91 -15.03 -28.72
CA HIS A 208 -14.89 -15.72 -27.92
C HIS A 208 -13.53 -15.06 -28.15
N ALA A 209 -12.99 -14.44 -27.11
CA ALA A 209 -11.68 -13.79 -27.16
C ALA A 209 -10.59 -14.82 -26.82
N GLY A 210 -10.27 -15.69 -27.78
CA GLY A 210 -9.41 -16.87 -27.60
C GLY A 210 -7.90 -16.63 -27.54
N VAL A 211 -7.43 -15.48 -27.06
CA VAL A 211 -5.99 -15.21 -26.85
C VAL A 211 -5.77 -14.73 -25.41
N ASP A 212 -4.52 -14.86 -24.93
CA ASP A 212 -4.14 -14.35 -23.61
C ASP A 212 -4.24 -12.82 -23.62
N LEU A 213 -5.36 -12.34 -23.10
CA LEU A 213 -5.72 -10.94 -23.04
C LEU A 213 -5.84 -10.52 -21.58
N VAL A 214 -4.90 -10.90 -20.71
CA VAL A 214 -4.89 -10.49 -19.29
C VAL A 214 -5.23 -8.99 -19.12
N GLY A 215 -4.75 -8.12 -20.01
CA GLY A 215 -5.12 -6.69 -20.02
C GLY A 215 -6.58 -6.39 -20.43
N PHE A 216 -7.19 -7.16 -21.33
CA PHE A 216 -8.59 -6.91 -21.74
C PHE A 216 -9.61 -7.61 -20.85
N GLN A 217 -9.24 -8.66 -20.12
CA GLN A 217 -10.12 -9.25 -19.09
C GLN A 217 -10.47 -8.24 -17.99
N ARG A 218 -9.53 -7.35 -17.67
CA ARG A 218 -9.67 -6.30 -16.64
C ARG A 218 -10.19 -4.97 -17.20
N ARG A 219 -10.48 -4.87 -18.51
CA ARG A 219 -11.06 -3.66 -19.13
C ARG A 219 -12.56 -3.60 -18.86
N GLY A 220 -12.98 -2.55 -18.16
CA GLY A 220 -14.38 -2.13 -18.07
C GLY A 220 -14.80 -1.23 -19.23
N GLY A 221 -16.12 -1.01 -19.39
CA GLY A 221 -16.67 0.03 -20.26
C GLY A 221 -16.42 -0.17 -21.75
N LEU A 222 -16.31 -1.42 -22.21
CA LEU A 222 -16.29 -1.70 -23.65
C LEU A 222 -17.63 -1.27 -24.25
N GLN A 223 -17.56 -0.53 -25.36
CA GLN A 223 -18.74 0.03 -26.01
C GLN A 223 -18.72 -0.24 -27.51
N GLN A 224 -19.90 -0.44 -28.06
CA GLN A 224 -20.13 -0.40 -29.49
C GLN A 224 -20.01 1.03 -30.02
N PRO A 225 -19.84 1.22 -31.35
CA PRO A 225 -19.91 2.56 -31.97
C PRO A 225 -21.22 3.32 -31.69
N SER A 226 -22.31 2.60 -31.40
CA SER A 226 -23.60 3.17 -30.99
C SER A 226 -23.62 3.70 -29.54
N GLY A 227 -22.57 3.45 -28.76
CA GLY A 227 -22.50 3.73 -27.32
C GLY A 227 -23.13 2.65 -26.44
N ALA A 228 -23.67 1.57 -27.01
CA ALA A 228 -24.19 0.44 -26.24
C ALA A 228 -23.04 -0.33 -25.58
N GLU A 229 -23.24 -0.75 -24.32
CA GLU A 229 -22.24 -1.46 -23.54
C GLU A 229 -22.06 -2.91 -24.04
N ILE A 230 -20.81 -3.37 -24.00
CA ILE A 230 -20.41 -4.75 -24.21
C ILE A 230 -20.01 -5.31 -22.85
N VAL A 231 -20.72 -6.34 -22.41
CA VAL A 231 -20.46 -7.01 -21.14
C VAL A 231 -19.31 -7.98 -21.31
N THR A 232 -18.29 -7.83 -20.47
CA THR A 232 -17.16 -8.76 -20.37
C THR A 232 -17.48 -9.85 -19.35
N THR A 233 -17.38 -11.12 -19.73
CA THR A 233 -17.59 -12.26 -18.81
C THR A 233 -16.52 -13.32 -18.98
N ILE A 234 -16.13 -13.94 -17.87
CA ILE A 234 -15.22 -15.10 -17.84
C ILE A 234 -16.07 -16.30 -17.42
N ARG A 235 -16.10 -17.35 -18.23
CA ARG A 235 -16.81 -18.60 -17.89
C ARG A 235 -15.92 -19.52 -17.04
N ASP A 236 -16.51 -20.56 -16.46
CA ASP A 236 -15.83 -21.58 -15.63
C ASP A 236 -14.57 -22.19 -16.28
N SER A 237 -14.47 -22.14 -17.61
CA SER A 237 -13.29 -22.58 -18.37
C SER A 237 -12.14 -21.57 -18.39
N GLY A 238 -12.25 -20.43 -17.70
CA GLY A 238 -11.30 -19.31 -17.76
C GLY A 238 -11.34 -18.53 -19.09
N ALA A 239 -12.28 -18.86 -19.98
CA ALA A 239 -12.37 -18.25 -21.30
C ALA A 239 -13.12 -16.91 -21.24
N LEU A 240 -12.55 -15.90 -21.88
CA LEU A 240 -13.12 -14.56 -21.99
C LEU A 240 -14.17 -14.50 -23.11
N PHE A 241 -15.33 -13.97 -22.77
CA PHE A 241 -16.41 -13.70 -23.72
C PHE A 241 -16.85 -12.24 -23.64
N TRP A 242 -17.16 -11.69 -24.80
CA TRP A 242 -17.84 -10.40 -24.93
C TRP A 242 -19.27 -10.60 -25.39
N ILE A 243 -20.20 -9.94 -24.72
CA ILE A 243 -21.63 -10.05 -24.93
C ILE A 243 -22.19 -8.65 -25.13
N GLY A 244 -22.57 -8.31 -26.36
CA GLY A 244 -23.30 -7.08 -26.66
C GLY A 244 -24.81 -7.26 -26.62
N HIS A 245 -25.53 -6.21 -26.98
CA HIS A 245 -26.99 -6.22 -27.05
C HIS A 245 -27.51 -7.16 -28.18
N GLU A 246 -28.82 -7.42 -28.20
CA GLU A 246 -29.46 -8.21 -29.27
C GLU A 246 -29.01 -7.74 -30.67
N ASP A 247 -28.68 -8.70 -31.53
CA ASP A 247 -28.21 -8.51 -32.90
C ASP A 247 -26.91 -7.70 -33.08
N TRP A 248 -26.10 -7.51 -32.03
CA TRP A 248 -24.85 -6.77 -32.13
C TRP A 248 -23.77 -7.39 -33.04
N LEU A 249 -23.94 -8.68 -33.38
CA LEU A 249 -23.12 -9.45 -34.32
C LEU A 249 -23.86 -9.76 -35.63
N ALA A 250 -25.06 -9.22 -35.82
CA ALA A 250 -25.77 -9.31 -37.09
C ALA A 250 -25.23 -8.21 -38.03
N ASP A 251 -24.84 -8.62 -39.24
CA ASP A 251 -24.50 -7.70 -40.33
C ASP A 251 -25.73 -6.93 -40.84
#